data_AF-A0A2E6QWE5-F1
#
_entry.id   AF-A0A2E6QWE5-F1
#
_cell.length_a   1.000
_cell.length_b   1.000
_cell.length_c   1.000
_cell.angle_alpha   90.00
_cell.angle_beta   90.00
_cell.angle_gamma   90.00
#
_symmetry.space_group_name_H-M   'P 1'
#
loop_
_entity.id
_entity.type
_entity.pdbx_description
1 polymer ?
#
loop_
_entity_poly.entity_id
_entity_poly.type
_entity_poly.pdbx_seq_one_letter_code
_entity_poly.pdbx_strand_id
1 'polypeptide(L)'
;MHKLNCFIISNLQKLYICSMKNFFSIILTLLCFSCENDIDINAEWLDIPVVYAILDSGTQEDADGSAFEMPSSSINFNFDEDSEPDYNSVHFIRVQKSFLGSGSAYIYANSSDSIYYNEQEISVWVELVDPSWSDDVIPAKIPLELVNDIDLQALDIIKDDGLFNSEKYHLYKLPVSVSDLCQGACDNIYKDYKICILNPSTGDTVFSQTNIVQPLSMFRPVPRGSRSILRLGSDNTPISIEINPSRNAKMYSISLTFNYLEQPRDSFLFDKENNLTLPTSGVVQKSVTWTFSDVVVTDQDQLNGSGNYIKKTFYGPEFFAFLQSNISEQDLSQPEFYRYPLYSFFQNNNDGVVAGIYHRCVDLNITAVNSELYTYLSANGPNYGFNQERPEYNNITNGIGHVSARSILNMNNLRINQEAGDSLAFGQYTKKLNFGCYSNLGTSGLTVDFGYYCE
;
A
#
# COMPACT_ATOMS: atom_id res chain seq x y z
N MET A 1 44.99 -86.36 49.94
CA MET A 1 45.56 -85.61 48.80
C MET A 1 45.49 -84.13 49.15
N HIS A 2 46.67 -83.46 49.15
CA HIS A 2 46.98 -82.02 49.21
C HIS A 2 46.23 -81.08 50.19
N LYS A 3 46.91 -80.58 51.24
CA LYS A 3 47.66 -79.27 51.35
C LYS A 3 46.69 -78.07 51.30
N LEU A 4 46.70 -77.05 52.16
CA LEU A 4 47.67 -76.48 53.10
C LEU A 4 46.96 -75.37 53.93
N ASN A 5 47.38 -75.16 55.20
CA ASN A 5 47.58 -73.85 55.90
C ASN A 5 46.43 -72.80 56.03
N CYS A 6 46.31 -71.95 57.06
CA CYS A 6 46.92 -71.71 58.38
C CYS A 6 46.26 -70.40 58.92
N PHE A 7 46.05 -70.26 60.24
CA PHE A 7 46.24 -69.03 61.06
C PHE A 7 45.43 -67.74 60.70
N ILE A 8 44.63 -67.08 61.54
CA ILE A 8 44.93 -66.30 62.78
C ILE A 8 43.61 -65.66 63.27
N ILE A 9 43.14 -65.95 64.49
CA ILE A 9 43.21 -65.10 65.71
C ILE A 9 42.27 -63.88 65.72
N SER A 10 41.30 -64.00 66.62
CA SER A 10 40.59 -62.99 67.42
C SER A 10 41.11 -61.55 67.40
N ASN A 11 40.21 -60.60 67.11
CA ASN A 11 40.14 -59.32 67.83
C ASN A 11 38.77 -58.66 67.58
N LEU A 12 37.78 -59.04 68.41
CA LEU A 12 36.38 -58.65 68.30
C LEU A 12 35.98 -57.53 69.27
N GLN A 13 36.92 -56.73 69.81
CA GLN A 13 36.59 -55.80 70.90
C GLN A 13 37.16 -54.37 70.83
N LYS A 14 37.69 -53.88 69.70
CA LYS A 14 38.24 -52.52 69.63
C LYS A 14 37.72 -51.58 68.53
N LEU A 15 36.64 -51.90 67.83
CA LEU A 15 36.19 -51.13 66.66
C LEU A 15 34.85 -50.38 66.80
N TYR A 16 34.34 -50.18 68.02
CA TYR A 16 33.00 -49.61 68.22
C TYR A 16 32.92 -48.12 68.60
N ILE A 17 34.02 -47.35 68.64
CA ILE A 17 33.96 -45.94 69.11
C ILE A 17 34.49 -44.90 68.11
N CYS A 18 35.14 -45.28 67.00
CA CYS A 18 35.71 -44.29 66.07
C CYS A 18 35.01 -44.11 64.72
N SER A 19 33.83 -44.71 64.49
CA SER A 19 33.12 -44.63 63.19
C SER A 19 31.81 -43.85 63.23
N MET A 20 31.65 -42.89 64.16
CA MET A 20 30.44 -42.05 64.25
C MET A 20 30.65 -40.56 63.91
N LYS A 21 31.87 -40.13 63.60
CA LYS A 21 32.12 -38.73 63.19
C LYS A 21 32.06 -38.50 61.67
N ASN A 22 32.33 -39.52 60.85
CA ASN A 22 32.31 -39.38 59.39
C ASN A 22 30.97 -39.76 58.74
N PHE A 23 30.04 -40.37 59.49
CA PHE A 23 28.73 -40.73 58.95
C PHE A 23 27.75 -39.54 58.96
N PHE A 24 27.93 -38.60 59.89
CA PHE A 24 27.12 -37.37 59.94
C PHE A 24 27.48 -36.36 58.84
N SER A 25 28.66 -36.49 58.23
CA SER A 25 29.12 -35.63 57.13
C SER A 25 28.62 -36.09 55.75
N ILE A 26 28.25 -37.37 55.60
CA ILE A 26 27.76 -37.94 54.34
C ILE A 26 26.23 -37.81 54.23
N ILE A 27 25.52 -37.81 55.37
CA ILE A 27 24.07 -37.54 55.41
C ILE A 27 23.75 -36.05 55.23
N LEU A 28 24.67 -35.15 55.60
CA LEU A 28 24.52 -33.71 55.40
C LEU A 28 24.80 -33.27 53.94
N THR A 29 25.53 -34.08 53.17
CA THR A 29 25.80 -33.82 51.74
C THR A 29 24.73 -34.40 50.80
N LEU A 30 23.89 -35.33 51.26
CA LEU A 30 22.73 -35.83 50.50
C LEU A 30 21.48 -34.92 50.60
N LEU A 31 21.48 -33.92 51.49
CA LEU A 31 20.36 -32.99 51.66
C LEU A 31 20.46 -31.72 50.79
N CYS A 32 21.49 -31.61 49.93
CA CYS A 32 21.68 -30.45 49.05
C CYS A 32 21.30 -30.68 47.59
N PHE A 33 20.76 -31.85 47.21
CA PHE A 33 20.09 -32.01 45.92
C PHE A 33 18.66 -31.47 46.03
N SER A 34 18.57 -30.14 46.11
CA SER A 34 17.35 -29.44 45.73
C SER A 34 17.23 -29.59 44.22
N CYS A 35 16.44 -30.55 43.76
CA CYS A 35 15.87 -30.45 42.42
C CYS A 35 15.00 -29.18 42.44
N GLU A 36 15.49 -28.14 41.79
CA GLU A 36 14.75 -26.92 41.50
C GLU A 36 13.54 -27.36 40.67
N ASN A 37 12.38 -27.48 41.33
CA ASN A 37 11.10 -27.79 40.69
C ASN A 37 10.39 -26.49 40.28
N ASP A 38 11.15 -25.41 40.09
CA ASP A 38 10.61 -24.20 39.49
C ASP A 38 10.42 -24.50 38.00
N ILE A 39 9.17 -24.79 37.66
CA ILE A 39 8.71 -24.67 36.29
C ILE A 39 8.83 -23.18 35.97
N ASP A 40 9.86 -22.80 35.21
CA ASP A 40 9.89 -21.47 34.62
C ASP A 40 8.70 -21.38 33.69
N ILE A 41 7.69 -20.65 34.14
CA ILE A 41 6.44 -20.43 33.42
C ILE A 41 6.69 -19.48 32.24
N ASN A 42 7.85 -18.83 32.22
CA ASN A 42 8.28 -17.93 31.17
C ASN A 42 9.34 -18.64 30.32
N ALA A 43 9.20 -18.55 29.00
CA ALA A 43 10.28 -18.96 28.11
C ALA A 43 11.47 -18.00 28.27
N GLU A 44 12.69 -18.47 27.96
CA GLU A 44 13.84 -17.59 27.76
C GLU A 44 13.49 -16.48 26.74
N TRP A 45 14.12 -15.32 26.88
CA TRP A 45 13.96 -14.19 25.97
C TRP A 45 14.18 -14.65 24.52
N LEU A 46 13.08 -14.77 23.76
CA LEU A 46 13.12 -15.11 22.35
C LEU A 46 12.84 -13.86 21.53
N ASP A 47 13.87 -13.44 20.81
CA ASP A 47 13.79 -12.38 19.83
C ASP A 47 13.17 -12.94 18.54
N ILE A 48 12.04 -12.37 18.13
CA ILE A 48 11.29 -12.76 16.93
C ILE A 48 11.33 -11.59 15.94
N PRO A 49 12.11 -11.70 14.84
CA PRO A 49 12.15 -10.65 13.85
C PRO A 49 10.80 -10.47 13.16
N VAL A 50 10.40 -9.21 13.05
CA VAL A 50 9.15 -8.76 12.42
C VAL A 50 9.50 -7.99 11.16
N VAL A 51 9.04 -8.46 9.99
CA VAL A 51 9.43 -7.92 8.69
C VAL A 51 8.20 -7.51 7.90
N TYR A 52 8.17 -6.26 7.45
CA TYR A 52 7.13 -5.76 6.54
C TYR A 52 7.74 -5.06 5.34
N ALA A 53 7.31 -5.44 4.14
CA ALA A 53 7.63 -4.72 2.91
C ALA A 53 6.51 -4.89 1.87
N ILE A 54 6.19 -3.81 1.16
CA ILE A 54 5.39 -3.88 -0.06
C ILE A 54 6.20 -3.18 -1.14
N LEU A 55 6.78 -3.97 -2.03
CA LEU A 55 7.52 -3.47 -3.18
C LEU A 55 6.53 -2.96 -4.23
N ASP A 56 6.79 -1.80 -4.82
CA ASP A 56 5.84 -1.15 -5.73
C ASP A 56 6.55 -0.75 -7.00
N SER A 57 6.15 -1.24 -8.17
CA SER A 57 6.87 -0.93 -9.41
C SER A 57 6.42 0.37 -10.09
N GLY A 58 5.34 1.02 -9.62
CA GLY A 58 4.76 2.16 -10.32
C GLY A 58 4.15 1.76 -11.66
N THR A 59 4.27 2.62 -12.68
CA THR A 59 3.56 2.45 -13.96
C THR A 59 4.41 2.83 -15.17
N GLN A 60 4.07 2.33 -16.37
CA GLN A 60 4.79 2.65 -17.62
C GLN A 60 4.34 3.99 -18.25
N GLU A 61 3.36 4.63 -17.64
CA GLU A 61 2.77 5.87 -18.07
C GLU A 61 3.34 7.02 -17.23
N ASP A 62 3.46 8.15 -17.88
CA ASP A 62 3.36 9.46 -17.21
C ASP A 62 1.87 9.64 -16.92
N ALA A 63 1.46 9.23 -15.74
CA ALA A 63 0.08 9.24 -15.28
C ALA A 63 -0.20 10.50 -14.43
N ASP A 64 0.84 11.25 -14.07
CA ASP A 64 0.77 12.53 -13.37
C ASP A 64 0.22 13.67 -14.26
N GLY A 65 0.39 13.57 -15.58
CA GLY A 65 -0.35 14.34 -16.55
C GLY A 65 0.45 15.35 -17.36
N SER A 66 1.77 15.19 -17.50
CA SER A 66 2.59 16.10 -18.32
C SER A 66 2.13 16.19 -19.78
N ALA A 67 1.53 15.13 -20.32
CA ALA A 67 1.12 15.02 -21.71
C ALA A 67 -0.36 15.37 -22.00
N PHE A 68 -1.12 15.90 -21.03
CA PHE A 68 -2.47 16.42 -21.30
C PHE A 68 -2.37 17.81 -21.93
N GLU A 69 -2.24 17.86 -23.27
CA GLU A 69 -2.16 19.10 -24.07
C GLU A 69 -2.90 20.28 -23.42
N MET A 70 -2.13 21.34 -23.17
CA MET A 70 -2.59 22.52 -22.46
C MET A 70 -3.67 23.26 -23.26
N PRO A 71 -4.84 23.51 -22.67
CA PRO A 71 -5.72 24.57 -23.14
C PRO A 71 -5.16 25.90 -22.61
N SER A 72 -4.29 26.53 -23.41
CA SER A 72 -3.55 27.77 -23.13
C SER A 72 -2.27 27.65 -22.29
N SER A 73 -1.27 28.45 -22.68
CA SER A 73 0.16 28.36 -22.34
C SER A 73 0.55 28.74 -20.91
N SER A 74 -0.29 28.49 -19.90
CA SER A 74 -0.05 29.04 -18.56
C SER A 74 -0.41 28.13 -17.37
N ILE A 75 -0.77 26.86 -17.57
CA ILE A 75 -0.96 25.94 -16.44
C ILE A 75 -0.28 24.60 -16.76
N ASN A 76 0.84 24.36 -16.08
CA ASN A 76 1.56 23.09 -16.07
C ASN A 76 0.87 22.12 -15.11
N PHE A 77 0.37 21.01 -15.64
CA PHE A 77 -0.23 19.92 -14.85
C PHE A 77 0.73 18.74 -14.71
N ASN A 78 1.95 18.90 -15.20
CA ASN A 78 3.07 18.06 -14.87
C ASN A 78 3.42 18.30 -13.40
N PHE A 79 3.12 17.34 -12.53
CA PHE A 79 3.32 17.51 -11.08
C PHE A 79 4.78 17.24 -10.69
N ASP A 80 5.49 16.42 -11.46
CA ASP A 80 6.92 16.10 -11.29
C ASP A 80 7.87 16.83 -12.25
N GLU A 81 7.31 17.57 -13.21
CA GLU A 81 8.02 18.36 -14.23
C GLU A 81 8.75 17.53 -15.32
N ASP A 82 8.44 16.23 -15.50
CA ASP A 82 8.97 15.40 -16.59
C ASP A 82 7.91 14.81 -17.56
N SER A 83 8.29 13.89 -18.46
CA SER A 83 7.34 13.19 -19.36
C SER A 83 7.65 11.69 -19.43
N GLU A 84 8.38 11.23 -18.42
CA GLU A 84 8.91 9.89 -18.27
C GLU A 84 7.86 9.00 -17.58
N PRO A 85 8.03 7.67 -17.61
CA PRO A 85 7.13 6.79 -16.88
C PRO A 85 7.23 6.99 -15.35
N ASP A 86 6.09 6.96 -14.65
CA ASP A 86 6.00 7.09 -13.19
C ASP A 86 6.41 5.78 -12.49
N TYR A 87 7.64 5.32 -12.71
CA TYR A 87 8.21 4.21 -11.96
C TYR A 87 8.45 4.63 -10.51
N ASN A 88 8.13 3.73 -9.59
CA ASN A 88 8.56 3.93 -8.21
C ASN A 88 9.97 3.35 -8.05
N SER A 89 10.92 4.23 -7.75
CA SER A 89 12.33 3.90 -7.53
C SER A 89 12.73 3.93 -6.05
N VAL A 90 11.77 4.05 -5.14
CA VAL A 90 12.01 4.17 -3.70
C VAL A 90 11.20 3.12 -2.95
N HIS A 91 11.91 2.17 -2.34
CA HIS A 91 11.30 1.08 -1.58
C HIS A 91 11.91 0.97 -0.20
N PHE A 92 11.05 0.68 0.77
CA PHE A 92 11.42 0.54 2.16
C PHE A 92 11.04 -0.85 2.68
N ILE A 93 11.88 -1.35 3.57
CA ILE A 93 11.65 -2.54 4.37
C ILE A 93 11.66 -2.09 5.82
N ARG A 94 10.58 -2.41 6.52
CA ARG A 94 10.51 -2.21 7.97
C ARG A 94 10.94 -3.50 8.65
N VAL A 95 11.98 -3.40 9.47
CA VAL A 95 12.46 -4.50 10.30
C VAL A 95 12.33 -4.08 11.76
N GLN A 96 11.64 -4.91 12.53
CA GLN A 96 11.36 -4.72 13.95
C GLN A 96 11.64 -6.02 14.69
N LYS A 97 11.61 -5.96 16.01
CA LYS A 97 11.64 -7.14 16.86
C LYS A 97 10.39 -7.22 17.71
N SER A 98 9.89 -8.43 17.86
CA SER A 98 8.92 -8.81 18.86
C SER A 98 9.61 -9.74 19.85
N PHE A 99 9.06 -9.84 21.05
CA PHE A 99 9.67 -10.65 22.09
C PHE A 99 8.64 -11.24 23.01
N LEU A 100 9.00 -12.40 23.54
CA LEU A 100 8.29 -13.06 24.62
C LEU A 100 9.03 -12.72 25.91
N GLY A 101 8.40 -11.89 26.75
CA GLY A 101 8.97 -11.41 28.00
C GLY A 101 7.96 -11.47 29.15
N SER A 102 8.44 -11.30 30.38
CA SER A 102 7.62 -11.35 31.59
C SER A 102 6.82 -10.07 31.87
N GLY A 103 7.13 -8.96 31.18
CA GLY A 103 6.43 -7.68 31.30
C GLY A 103 5.22 -7.53 30.39
N SER A 104 4.45 -6.46 30.60
CA SER A 104 3.31 -6.11 29.74
C SER A 104 3.77 -5.64 28.36
N ALA A 105 3.19 -6.21 27.30
CA ALA A 105 3.41 -5.79 25.91
C ALA A 105 3.16 -4.28 25.69
N TYR A 106 2.28 -3.66 26.48
CA TYR A 106 2.00 -2.22 26.39
C TYR A 106 3.20 -1.34 26.81
N ILE A 107 3.94 -1.76 27.84
CA ILE A 107 5.12 -1.03 28.32
C ILE A 107 6.22 -1.12 27.27
N TYR A 108 6.38 -2.31 26.72
CA TYR A 108 7.35 -2.63 25.70
C TYR A 108 7.10 -1.96 24.36
N ALA A 109 5.85 -1.90 23.91
CA ALA A 109 5.48 -1.17 22.69
C ALA A 109 5.85 0.32 22.75
N ASN A 110 5.90 0.91 23.94
CA ASN A 110 6.27 2.31 24.13
C ASN A 110 7.78 2.57 24.29
N SER A 111 8.63 1.53 24.18
CA SER A 111 10.08 1.65 24.26
C SER A 111 10.72 1.34 22.91
N SER A 112 11.37 2.33 22.29
CA SER A 112 12.07 2.19 21.00
C SER A 112 13.03 0.98 20.98
N ASP A 113 13.91 0.88 21.98
CA ASP A 113 14.93 -0.18 22.06
C ASP A 113 14.33 -1.59 22.21
N SER A 114 13.05 -1.67 22.60
CA SER A 114 12.31 -2.92 22.70
C SER A 114 11.72 -3.36 21.35
N ILE A 115 11.41 -2.42 20.46
CA ILE A 115 10.73 -2.71 19.17
C ILE A 115 11.65 -2.61 17.95
N TYR A 116 12.77 -1.90 18.06
CA TYR A 116 13.73 -1.71 16.98
C TYR A 116 15.09 -2.34 17.31
N TYR A 117 15.74 -2.89 16.28
CA TYR A 117 17.13 -3.32 16.37
C TYR A 117 18.07 -2.13 16.28
N ASN A 118 19.19 -2.17 17.00
CA ASN A 118 20.31 -1.30 16.71
C ASN A 118 20.98 -1.71 15.38
N GLU A 119 21.58 -0.76 14.67
CA GLU A 119 22.20 -1.01 13.35
C GLU A 119 23.25 -2.12 13.38
N GLN A 120 23.97 -2.29 14.51
CA GLN A 120 25.00 -3.31 14.65
C GLN A 120 24.46 -4.69 15.07
N GLU A 121 23.18 -4.79 15.43
CA GLU A 121 22.54 -6.05 15.87
C GLU A 121 22.08 -6.92 14.69
N ILE A 122 21.80 -6.30 13.54
CA ILE A 122 21.30 -7.00 12.37
C ILE A 122 21.99 -6.55 11.08
N SER A 123 22.09 -7.46 10.12
CA SER A 123 22.46 -7.15 8.75
C SER A 123 21.28 -7.42 7.84
N VAL A 124 20.89 -6.43 7.03
CA VAL A 124 19.74 -6.51 6.12
C VAL A 124 20.23 -6.39 4.68
N TRP A 125 19.84 -7.33 3.83
CA TRP A 125 20.20 -7.31 2.40
C TRP A 125 19.10 -7.96 1.56
N VAL A 126 19.16 -7.72 0.25
CA VAL A 126 18.34 -8.42 -0.73
C VAL A 126 19.20 -9.33 -1.61
N GLU A 127 18.70 -10.53 -1.86
CA GLU A 127 19.21 -11.48 -2.84
C GLU A 127 18.27 -11.48 -4.03
N LEU A 128 18.83 -11.34 -5.24
CA LEU A 128 18.09 -11.52 -6.49
C LEU A 128 18.17 -13.00 -6.85
N VAL A 129 17.07 -13.74 -6.67
CA VAL A 129 17.00 -15.19 -6.85
C VAL A 129 16.29 -15.52 -8.13
N ASP A 130 16.90 -16.34 -8.99
CA ASP A 130 16.27 -16.82 -10.22
C ASP A 130 15.84 -18.29 -10.04
N PRO A 131 14.54 -18.63 -10.17
CA PRO A 131 14.06 -20.01 -10.07
C PRO A 131 14.69 -20.99 -11.08
N SER A 132 15.32 -20.49 -12.15
CA SER A 132 16.02 -21.31 -13.14
C SER A 132 17.49 -21.57 -12.80
N TRP A 133 18.06 -20.88 -11.80
CA TRP A 133 19.42 -21.14 -11.35
C TRP A 133 19.54 -22.51 -10.68
N SER A 134 20.64 -23.19 -10.94
CA SER A 134 21.01 -24.40 -10.18
C SER A 134 21.35 -24.03 -8.74
N ASP A 135 21.15 -24.97 -7.80
CA ASP A 135 21.39 -24.78 -6.36
C ASP A 135 22.81 -24.29 -5.99
N ASP A 136 23.79 -24.48 -6.87
CA ASP A 136 25.18 -24.05 -6.67
C ASP A 136 25.42 -22.55 -6.93
N VAL A 137 24.44 -21.82 -7.50
CA VAL A 137 24.58 -20.39 -7.75
C VAL A 137 24.36 -19.63 -6.45
N ILE A 138 25.37 -18.88 -6.02
CA ILE A 138 25.28 -17.98 -4.88
C ILE A 138 24.74 -16.62 -5.37
N PRO A 139 23.53 -16.20 -4.97
CA PRO A 139 22.98 -14.92 -5.38
C PRO A 139 23.84 -13.75 -4.90
N ALA A 140 23.88 -12.68 -5.68
CA ALA A 140 24.49 -11.43 -5.24
C ALA A 140 23.73 -10.88 -4.03
N LYS A 141 24.46 -10.56 -2.96
CA LYS A 141 23.91 -9.92 -1.76
C LYS A 141 24.05 -8.42 -1.89
N ILE A 142 22.93 -7.71 -1.82
CA ILE A 142 22.87 -6.27 -2.00
C ILE A 142 22.42 -5.67 -0.67
N PRO A 143 23.33 -5.05 0.11
CA PRO A 143 23.00 -4.53 1.43
C PRO A 143 21.99 -3.39 1.31
N LEU A 144 21.05 -3.31 2.26
CA LEU A 144 20.11 -2.19 2.36
C LEU A 144 20.69 -1.09 3.23
N GLU A 145 20.31 0.14 2.93
CA GLU A 145 20.75 1.34 3.65
C GLU A 145 19.73 1.69 4.74
N LEU A 146 20.19 1.85 5.99
CA LEU A 146 19.34 2.37 7.06
C LEU A 146 19.04 3.85 6.77
N VAL A 147 17.76 4.20 6.71
CA VAL A 147 17.32 5.58 6.48
C VAL A 147 17.51 6.37 7.78
N ASN A 148 18.28 7.45 7.71
CA ASN A 148 18.52 8.32 8.86
C ASN A 148 17.38 9.34 9.05
N ASP A 149 17.34 10.00 10.20
CA ASP A 149 16.29 10.98 10.55
C ASP A 149 16.21 12.17 9.58
N ILE A 150 17.32 12.56 8.93
CA ILE A 150 17.37 13.66 7.97
C ILE A 150 16.66 13.23 6.68
N ASP A 151 16.94 12.02 6.20
CA ASP A 151 16.33 11.47 4.99
C ASP A 151 14.83 11.19 5.21
N LEU A 152 14.43 10.72 6.41
CA LEU A 152 13.02 10.55 6.77
C LEU A 152 12.26 11.89 6.73
N GLN A 153 12.84 12.96 7.28
CA GLN A 153 12.26 14.31 7.23
C GLN A 153 12.21 14.88 5.81
N ALA A 154 13.25 14.66 5.00
CA ALA A 154 13.29 15.12 3.61
C ALA A 154 12.22 14.43 2.74
N LEU A 155 11.86 13.20 3.07
CA LEU A 155 10.81 12.42 2.40
C LEU A 155 9.40 12.66 2.99
N ASP A 156 9.26 13.52 4.00
CA ASP A 156 8.03 13.74 4.76
C ASP A 156 7.41 12.43 5.31
N ILE A 157 8.25 11.44 5.62
CA ILE A 157 7.83 10.18 6.22
C ILE A 157 7.86 10.37 7.73
N ILE A 158 6.69 10.65 8.31
CA ILE A 158 6.51 10.81 9.76
C ILE A 158 5.75 9.60 10.30
N LYS A 159 6.22 9.03 11.42
CA LYS A 159 5.47 7.99 12.13
C LYS A 159 4.48 8.64 13.10
N ASP A 160 3.19 8.44 12.85
CA ASP A 160 2.12 8.90 13.73
C ASP A 160 2.27 8.36 15.16
N ASP A 161 1.89 9.18 16.13
CA ASP A 161 1.81 8.79 17.54
C ASP A 161 0.72 7.74 17.76
N GLY A 162 0.99 6.77 18.64
CA GLY A 162 0.05 5.69 18.91
C GLY A 162 0.54 4.73 19.98
N LEU A 163 0.04 3.49 19.93
CA LEU A 163 0.41 2.44 20.88
C LEU A 163 1.91 2.08 20.83
N PHE A 164 2.51 2.17 19.64
CA PHE A 164 3.92 1.87 19.41
C PHE A 164 4.72 3.17 19.39
N ASN A 165 5.88 3.17 20.05
CA ASN A 165 6.80 4.31 20.12
C ASN A 165 7.14 4.85 18.73
N SER A 166 7.02 6.17 18.54
CA SER A 166 7.24 6.91 17.29
C SER A 166 8.65 7.48 17.15
N GLU A 167 9.51 7.33 18.16
CA GLU A 167 10.91 7.75 18.11
C GLU A 167 11.79 6.66 17.49
N LYS A 168 12.85 7.07 16.77
CA LYS A 168 13.89 6.19 16.22
C LYS A 168 13.36 4.96 15.47
N TYR A 169 12.30 5.13 14.69
CA TYR A 169 11.81 4.04 13.84
C TYR A 169 12.77 3.82 12.67
N HIS A 170 13.11 2.56 12.44
CA HIS A 170 14.07 2.19 11.41
C HIS A 170 13.34 1.74 10.13
N LEU A 171 13.70 2.36 9.02
CA LEU A 171 13.37 1.91 7.66
C LEU A 171 14.67 1.59 6.94
N TYR A 172 14.67 0.47 6.20
CA TYR A 172 15.78 0.07 5.34
C TYR A 172 15.40 0.35 3.90
N LYS A 173 16.16 1.18 3.21
CA LYS A 173 15.93 1.56 1.82
C LYS A 173 16.69 0.64 0.88
N LEU A 174 16.05 0.27 -0.24
CA LEU A 174 16.74 -0.41 -1.34
C LEU A 174 17.73 0.56 -2.01
N PRO A 175 19.00 0.15 -2.23
CA PRO A 175 19.97 1.03 -2.88
C PRO A 175 19.60 1.25 -4.35
N VAL A 176 20.05 2.36 -4.92
CA VAL A 176 19.72 2.80 -6.29
C VAL A 176 19.96 1.73 -7.36
N SER A 177 20.93 0.83 -7.13
CA SER A 177 21.25 -0.28 -8.05
C SER A 177 20.14 -1.34 -8.19
N VAL A 178 19.17 -1.37 -7.29
CA VAL A 178 18.01 -2.29 -7.29
C VAL A 178 16.68 -1.60 -7.04
N SER A 179 16.70 -0.28 -6.86
CA SER A 179 15.52 0.47 -6.46
C SER A 179 14.54 0.66 -7.62
N ASP A 180 15.00 0.56 -8.86
CA ASP A 180 14.15 0.40 -10.04
C ASP A 180 13.94 -1.09 -10.30
N LEU A 181 13.03 -1.69 -9.53
CA LEU A 181 12.79 -3.14 -9.50
C LEU A 181 12.50 -3.74 -10.88
N CYS A 182 12.04 -2.91 -11.83
CA CYS A 182 11.74 -3.32 -13.20
C CYS A 182 11.60 -2.12 -14.15
N GLN A 183 12.63 -1.87 -14.97
CA GLN A 183 12.66 -0.87 -16.05
C GLN A 183 11.78 -1.23 -17.26
N GLY A 184 10.46 -1.26 -17.08
CA GLY A 184 9.49 -1.27 -18.18
C GLY A 184 9.28 -2.59 -18.94
N ALA A 185 10.15 -3.59 -18.80
CA ALA A 185 9.96 -4.84 -19.54
C ALA A 185 9.83 -6.09 -18.65
N CYS A 186 10.33 -6.06 -17.41
CA CYS A 186 10.54 -7.30 -16.62
C CYS A 186 11.20 -8.44 -17.44
N ASP A 187 11.81 -8.15 -18.60
CA ASP A 187 12.23 -9.14 -19.60
C ASP A 187 13.36 -10.05 -19.09
N ASN A 188 14.08 -9.59 -18.04
CA ASN A 188 14.96 -10.43 -17.23
C ASN A 188 14.16 -11.19 -16.15
N ILE A 189 13.26 -12.01 -16.66
CA ILE A 189 12.02 -12.62 -16.15
C ILE A 189 12.06 -13.45 -14.86
N TYR A 190 13.14 -13.50 -14.09
CA TYR A 190 13.22 -14.52 -13.04
C TYR A 190 13.64 -14.05 -11.65
N LYS A 191 13.90 -12.76 -11.41
CA LYS A 191 14.39 -12.36 -10.09
C LYS A 191 13.25 -12.23 -9.08
N ASP A 192 13.07 -13.27 -8.27
CA ASP A 192 12.42 -13.14 -6.99
C ASP A 192 13.33 -12.35 -6.04
N TYR A 193 12.71 -11.45 -5.30
CA TYR A 193 13.38 -10.61 -4.32
C TYR A 193 13.32 -11.33 -2.99
N LYS A 194 14.46 -11.85 -2.57
CA LYS A 194 14.60 -12.51 -1.28
C LYS A 194 15.23 -11.54 -0.29
N ILE A 195 14.38 -11.01 0.58
CA ILE A 195 14.77 -10.10 1.66
C ILE A 195 15.32 -10.95 2.80
N CYS A 196 16.54 -10.67 3.23
CA CYS A 196 17.24 -11.43 4.25
C CYS A 196 17.69 -10.52 5.41
N ILE A 197 17.51 -11.02 6.63
CA ILE A 197 17.94 -10.40 7.88
C ILE A 197 18.76 -11.43 8.64
N LEU A 198 20.01 -11.10 8.97
CA LEU A 198 20.87 -11.92 9.83
C LEU A 198 21.04 -11.23 11.16
N ASN A 199 20.83 -11.96 12.26
CA ASN A 199 21.33 -11.58 13.56
C ASN A 199 22.72 -12.24 13.75
N PRO A 200 23.84 -11.48 13.73
CA PRO A 200 25.17 -12.07 13.83
C PRO A 200 25.45 -12.73 15.19
N SER A 201 24.69 -12.37 16.23
CA SER A 201 24.86 -12.91 17.58
C SER A 201 24.29 -14.32 17.72
N THR A 202 23.14 -14.59 17.09
CA THR A 202 22.50 -15.91 17.11
C THR A 202 22.88 -16.76 15.90
N GLY A 203 23.26 -16.12 14.78
CA GLY A 203 23.48 -16.78 13.50
C GLY A 203 22.18 -17.08 12.74
N ASP A 204 21.02 -16.73 13.29
CA ASP A 204 19.72 -16.97 12.67
C ASP A 204 19.51 -16.03 11.48
N THR A 205 19.03 -16.60 10.38
CA THR A 205 18.63 -15.84 9.19
C THR A 205 17.12 -15.92 9.03
N VAL A 206 16.50 -14.75 9.01
CA VAL A 206 15.10 -14.54 8.67
C VAL A 206 15.03 -14.09 7.23
N PHE A 207 14.10 -14.65 6.46
CA PHE A 207 13.94 -14.23 5.08
C PHE A 207 12.52 -14.37 4.57
N SER A 208 12.23 -13.61 3.52
CA SER A 208 11.01 -13.77 2.72
C SER A 208 11.33 -13.53 1.26
N GLN A 209 10.65 -14.27 0.40
CA GLN A 209 10.80 -14.18 -1.04
C GLN A 209 9.50 -13.69 -1.66
N THR A 210 9.58 -12.73 -2.59
CA THR A 210 8.43 -12.23 -3.35
C THR A 210 8.82 -11.95 -4.78
N ASN A 211 7.90 -12.15 -5.70
CA ASN A 211 8.03 -11.69 -7.08
C ASN A 211 7.54 -10.24 -7.20
N ILE A 212 8.03 -9.51 -8.20
CA ILE A 212 7.60 -8.12 -8.48
C ILE A 212 6.41 -8.13 -9.43
N VAL A 213 5.42 -7.29 -9.15
CA VAL A 213 4.35 -7.00 -10.11
C VAL A 213 4.93 -6.09 -11.19
N GLN A 214 4.85 -6.49 -12.46
CA GLN A 214 5.31 -5.64 -13.57
C GLN A 214 4.60 -4.29 -13.52
N PRO A 215 5.28 -3.16 -13.86
CA PRO A 215 4.64 -1.85 -13.84
C PRO A 215 3.37 -1.89 -14.68
N LEU A 216 2.29 -1.32 -14.14
CA LEU A 216 1.01 -1.25 -14.81
C LEU A 216 1.20 -0.59 -16.17
N SER A 217 0.38 -1.02 -17.13
CA SER A 217 0.29 -0.32 -18.40
C SER A 217 -1.15 -0.16 -18.86
N MET A 218 -1.50 1.08 -19.20
CA MET A 218 -2.84 1.50 -19.56
C MET A 218 -3.07 1.44 -21.05
N PHE A 219 -4.09 0.68 -21.48
CA PHE A 219 -4.54 0.69 -22.87
C PHE A 219 -5.72 1.67 -23.06
N ARG A 220 -6.74 1.63 -22.19
CA ARG A 220 -7.85 2.60 -22.16
C ARG A 220 -8.27 2.99 -20.73
N PRO A 221 -8.53 4.27 -20.44
CA PRO A 221 -8.47 5.42 -21.35
C PRO A 221 -7.05 5.71 -21.85
N VAL A 222 -6.94 6.39 -23.00
CA VAL A 222 -5.61 6.71 -23.56
C VAL A 222 -4.90 7.64 -22.57
N PRO A 223 -3.67 7.34 -22.14
CA PRO A 223 -3.05 8.07 -21.05
C PRO A 223 -2.58 9.48 -21.40
N ARG A 224 -2.46 9.80 -22.70
CA ARG A 224 -1.86 11.06 -23.16
C ARG A 224 -2.71 11.75 -24.24
N GLY A 225 -2.59 13.08 -24.31
CA GLY A 225 -3.08 13.93 -25.39
C GLY A 225 -4.58 14.27 -25.34
N SER A 226 -5.01 15.01 -26.37
CA SER A 226 -6.38 15.51 -26.55
C SER A 226 -7.46 14.43 -26.64
N ARG A 227 -7.11 13.13 -26.67
CA ARG A 227 -8.06 12.01 -26.72
C ARG A 227 -8.30 11.32 -25.38
N SER A 228 -7.59 11.72 -24.32
CA SER A 228 -7.85 11.25 -22.96
C SER A 228 -9.14 11.89 -22.43
N ILE A 229 -10.28 11.30 -22.82
CA ILE A 229 -11.62 11.75 -22.47
C ILE A 229 -12.45 10.52 -22.09
N LEU A 230 -13.04 10.55 -20.90
CA LEU A 230 -14.09 9.64 -20.47
C LEU A 230 -15.42 10.10 -21.09
N ARG A 231 -15.96 9.27 -21.99
CA ARG A 231 -17.23 9.53 -22.70
C ARG A 231 -18.44 9.11 -21.85
N LEU A 232 -18.62 9.76 -20.71
CA LEU A 232 -19.66 9.42 -19.73
C LEU A 232 -21.06 9.87 -20.14
N GLY A 233 -21.20 10.81 -21.08
CA GLY A 233 -22.52 11.34 -21.49
C GLY A 233 -23.30 10.46 -22.47
N SER A 234 -22.82 9.25 -22.80
CA SER A 234 -23.54 8.33 -23.71
C SER A 234 -24.28 7.26 -22.92
N ASP A 235 -25.61 7.23 -23.05
CA ASP A 235 -26.45 6.26 -22.31
C ASP A 235 -26.28 4.82 -22.78
N ASN A 236 -26.00 4.61 -24.08
CA ASN A 236 -26.00 3.29 -24.70
C ASN A 236 -24.60 2.77 -25.07
N THR A 237 -23.55 3.57 -24.85
CA THR A 237 -22.18 3.17 -25.16
C THR A 237 -21.43 2.87 -23.88
N PRO A 238 -21.03 1.62 -23.64
CA PRO A 238 -20.27 1.29 -22.45
C PRO A 238 -18.89 1.95 -22.47
N ILE A 239 -18.47 2.50 -21.34
CA ILE A 239 -17.11 2.95 -21.09
C ILE A 239 -16.30 1.74 -20.64
N SER A 240 -15.12 1.54 -21.23
CA SER A 240 -14.23 0.44 -20.87
C SER A 240 -12.91 0.99 -20.33
N ILE A 241 -12.53 0.52 -19.15
CA ILE A 241 -11.17 0.60 -18.60
C ILE A 241 -10.48 -0.70 -18.98
N GLU A 242 -9.42 -0.63 -19.78
CA GLU A 242 -8.73 -1.79 -20.36
C GLU A 242 -7.23 -1.69 -20.06
N ILE A 243 -6.72 -2.56 -19.21
CA ILE A 243 -5.33 -2.55 -18.73
C ILE A 243 -4.57 -3.69 -19.40
N ASN A 244 -3.33 -3.45 -19.81
CA ASN A 244 -2.42 -4.52 -20.23
C ASN A 244 -2.16 -5.44 -19.03
N PRO A 245 -2.25 -6.78 -19.17
CA PRO A 245 -1.90 -7.68 -18.09
C PRO A 245 -0.47 -7.44 -17.62
N SER A 246 -0.30 -7.29 -16.31
CA SER A 246 0.99 -7.13 -15.65
C SER A 246 1.40 -8.48 -15.13
N ARG A 247 2.62 -8.92 -15.46
CA ARG A 247 3.18 -10.14 -14.91
C ARG A 247 3.12 -10.13 -13.38
N ASN A 248 2.81 -11.30 -12.81
CA ASN A 248 2.65 -11.55 -11.37
C ASN A 248 1.46 -10.85 -10.69
N ALA A 249 0.67 -10.04 -11.41
CA ALA A 249 -0.53 -9.43 -10.84
C ALA A 249 -1.65 -10.47 -10.68
N LYS A 250 -1.96 -10.82 -9.43
CA LYS A 250 -3.03 -11.76 -9.08
C LYS A 250 -4.40 -11.10 -9.00
N MET A 251 -4.46 -9.83 -8.61
CA MET A 251 -5.71 -9.08 -8.46
C MET A 251 -5.50 -7.62 -8.85
N TYR A 252 -6.53 -7.03 -9.46
CA TYR A 252 -6.62 -5.61 -9.79
C TYR A 252 -7.77 -4.98 -9.03
N SER A 253 -7.47 -3.93 -8.27
CA SER A 253 -8.46 -3.02 -7.72
C SER A 253 -8.50 -1.74 -8.55
N ILE A 254 -9.70 -1.30 -8.91
CA ILE A 254 -9.92 -0.14 -9.79
C ILE A 254 -10.92 0.78 -9.11
N SER A 255 -10.64 2.08 -9.11
CA SER A 255 -11.58 3.09 -8.62
C SER A 255 -11.51 4.37 -9.42
N LEU A 256 -12.65 5.08 -9.46
CA LEU A 256 -12.75 6.42 -10.02
C LEU A 256 -13.06 7.40 -8.90
N THR A 257 -12.30 8.49 -8.81
CA THR A 257 -12.57 9.57 -7.86
C THR A 257 -13.11 10.77 -8.61
N PHE A 258 -14.32 11.22 -8.28
CA PHE A 258 -14.89 12.44 -8.84
C PHE A 258 -14.63 13.62 -7.90
N ASN A 259 -13.96 14.64 -8.40
CA ASN A 259 -13.53 15.83 -7.66
C ASN A 259 -14.39 17.05 -8.03
N TYR A 260 -14.83 17.78 -7.02
CA TYR A 260 -15.66 18.97 -7.18
C TYR A 260 -15.42 19.99 -6.07
N LEU A 261 -15.91 21.20 -6.29
CA LEU A 261 -15.89 22.28 -5.32
C LEU A 261 -17.31 22.50 -4.78
N GLU A 262 -17.43 22.72 -3.48
CA GLU A 262 -18.65 23.21 -2.84
C GLU A 262 -18.45 24.66 -2.39
N GLN A 263 -19.37 25.53 -2.78
CA GLN A 263 -19.45 26.89 -2.30
C GLN A 263 -20.77 27.09 -1.53
N PRO A 264 -20.73 27.56 -0.27
CA PRO A 264 -21.93 27.94 0.46
C PRO A 264 -22.70 29.06 -0.25
N ARG A 265 -24.03 29.04 -0.15
CA ARG A 265 -24.88 30.06 -0.76
C ARG A 265 -24.49 31.50 -0.43
N ASP A 266 -24.17 31.79 0.82
CA ASP A 266 -23.83 33.16 1.24
C ASP A 266 -22.54 33.65 0.57
N SER A 267 -21.55 32.77 0.40
CA SER A 267 -20.32 33.05 -0.33
C SER A 267 -20.57 33.26 -1.82
N PHE A 268 -21.46 32.46 -2.42
CA PHE A 268 -21.88 32.67 -3.80
C PHE A 268 -22.55 34.04 -4.00
N LEU A 269 -23.45 34.44 -3.10
CA LEU A 269 -24.11 35.74 -3.16
C LEU A 269 -23.10 36.89 -3.03
N PHE A 270 -22.11 36.74 -2.14
CA PHE A 270 -21.01 37.69 -2.00
C PHE A 270 -20.18 37.80 -3.29
N ASP A 271 -19.77 36.67 -3.89
CA ASP A 271 -18.99 36.67 -5.13
C ASP A 271 -19.78 37.33 -6.28
N LYS A 272 -21.09 37.05 -6.36
CA LYS A 272 -22.00 37.67 -7.34
C LYS A 272 -22.12 39.18 -7.14
N GLU A 273 -22.23 39.66 -5.91
CA GLU A 273 -22.24 41.11 -5.59
C GLU A 273 -20.94 41.80 -6.05
N ASN A 274 -19.82 41.07 -6.00
CA ASN A 274 -18.51 41.54 -6.46
C ASN A 274 -18.27 41.33 -7.98
N ASN A 275 -19.27 40.91 -8.74
CA ASN A 275 -19.17 40.59 -10.17
C ASN A 275 -18.13 39.50 -10.51
N LEU A 276 -17.95 38.52 -9.63
CA LEU A 276 -17.09 37.36 -9.86
C LEU A 276 -17.91 36.20 -10.44
N THR A 277 -17.50 35.69 -11.61
CA THR A 277 -18.19 34.56 -12.26
C THR A 277 -17.83 33.21 -11.64
N LEU A 278 -16.58 33.06 -11.21
CA LEU A 278 -16.07 31.83 -10.59
C LEU A 278 -15.96 32.02 -9.09
N PRO A 279 -16.09 30.93 -8.32
CA PRO A 279 -16.09 31.01 -6.88
C PRO A 279 -14.69 31.36 -6.36
N THR A 280 -14.59 32.39 -5.52
CA THR A 280 -13.33 32.85 -4.90
C THR A 280 -13.40 32.88 -3.38
N SER A 281 -14.60 32.81 -2.81
CA SER A 281 -14.83 32.84 -1.37
C SER A 281 -15.53 31.57 -0.87
N GLY A 282 -15.14 31.10 0.33
CA GLY A 282 -15.81 30.02 1.04
C GLY A 282 -15.78 28.64 0.38
N VAL A 283 -14.90 28.42 -0.60
CA VAL A 283 -14.87 27.20 -1.41
C VAL A 283 -14.15 26.06 -0.67
N VAL A 284 -14.73 24.86 -0.72
CA VAL A 284 -14.12 23.64 -0.19
C VAL A 284 -14.06 22.58 -1.28
N GLN A 285 -12.88 21.98 -1.48
CA GLN A 285 -12.74 20.84 -2.37
C GLN A 285 -13.31 19.57 -1.72
N LYS A 286 -14.07 18.81 -2.50
CA LYS A 286 -14.71 17.55 -2.12
C LYS A 286 -14.43 16.50 -3.17
N SER A 287 -14.51 15.24 -2.76
CA SER A 287 -14.39 14.11 -3.66
C SER A 287 -15.30 12.96 -3.23
N VAL A 288 -15.70 12.13 -4.19
CA VAL A 288 -16.38 10.85 -3.95
C VAL A 288 -15.71 9.77 -4.79
N THR A 289 -15.39 8.63 -4.18
CA THR A 289 -14.66 7.54 -4.83
C THR A 289 -15.60 6.36 -5.10
N TRP A 290 -15.70 5.97 -6.36
CA TRP A 290 -16.41 4.78 -6.82
C TRP A 290 -15.44 3.63 -7.02
N THR A 291 -15.42 2.69 -6.10
CA THR A 291 -14.61 1.48 -6.19
C THR A 291 -15.38 0.38 -6.91
N PHE A 292 -14.78 -0.18 -7.96
CA PHE A 292 -15.34 -1.33 -8.66
C PHE A 292 -15.07 -2.63 -7.92
N SER A 293 -15.83 -3.68 -8.23
CA SER A 293 -15.45 -5.02 -7.78
C SER A 293 -14.08 -5.41 -8.33
N ASP A 294 -13.23 -5.92 -7.45
CA ASP A 294 -11.88 -6.38 -7.80
C ASP A 294 -11.91 -7.45 -8.90
N VAL A 295 -10.88 -7.43 -9.74
CA VAL A 295 -10.69 -8.43 -10.81
C VAL A 295 -9.59 -9.39 -10.38
N VAL A 296 -9.96 -10.61 -10.03
CA VAL A 296 -9.01 -11.68 -9.70
C VAL A 296 -8.59 -12.42 -10.96
N VAL A 297 -7.30 -12.48 -11.22
CA VAL A 297 -6.72 -13.13 -12.40
C VAL A 297 -6.53 -14.62 -12.13
N THR A 298 -7.09 -15.46 -13.00
CA THR A 298 -6.91 -16.91 -12.96
C THR A 298 -6.27 -17.46 -14.24
N ASP A 299 -6.19 -16.66 -15.29
CA ASP A 299 -5.59 -17.03 -16.57
C ASP A 299 -4.06 -16.94 -16.51
N GLN A 300 -3.38 -18.00 -16.97
CA GLN A 300 -1.94 -18.10 -16.86
C GLN A 300 -1.20 -17.13 -17.80
N ASP A 301 -1.78 -16.84 -18.97
CA ASP A 301 -1.16 -15.90 -19.91
C ASP A 301 -1.19 -14.48 -19.33
N GLN A 302 -2.29 -14.11 -18.68
CA GLN A 302 -2.42 -12.84 -17.94
C GLN A 302 -1.46 -12.76 -16.75
N LEU A 303 -1.32 -13.83 -15.95
CA LEU A 303 -0.32 -13.89 -14.88
C LEU A 303 1.12 -13.78 -15.39
N ASN A 304 1.37 -14.17 -16.64
CA ASN A 304 2.67 -14.02 -17.31
C ASN A 304 2.85 -12.65 -18.00
N GLY A 305 1.89 -11.73 -17.87
CA GLY A 305 1.93 -10.39 -18.48
C GLY A 305 1.56 -10.37 -19.97
N SER A 306 0.76 -11.33 -20.43
CA SER A 306 0.31 -11.44 -21.82
C SER A 306 -1.18 -11.83 -21.89
N GLY A 307 -1.73 -12.08 -23.10
CA GLY A 307 -3.13 -12.44 -23.27
C GLY A 307 -4.08 -11.23 -23.35
N ASN A 308 -5.34 -11.43 -22.96
CA ASN A 308 -6.38 -10.42 -23.10
C ASN A 308 -6.29 -9.32 -22.03
N TYR A 309 -6.72 -8.10 -22.37
CA TYR A 309 -6.79 -6.99 -21.42
C TYR A 309 -7.58 -7.33 -20.15
N ILE A 310 -7.12 -6.78 -19.02
CA ILE A 310 -7.93 -6.71 -17.80
C ILE A 310 -8.98 -5.63 -18.04
N LYS A 311 -10.24 -6.04 -18.19
CA LYS A 311 -11.33 -5.17 -18.65
C LYS A 311 -12.38 -4.94 -17.57
N LYS A 312 -12.67 -3.68 -17.29
CA LYS A 312 -13.86 -3.24 -16.55
C LYS A 312 -14.73 -2.39 -17.44
N THR A 313 -16.03 -2.61 -17.39
CA THR A 313 -17.00 -1.88 -18.21
C THR A 313 -18.14 -1.37 -17.35
N PHE A 314 -18.57 -0.14 -17.62
CA PHE A 314 -19.70 0.51 -16.96
C PHE A 314 -20.37 1.51 -17.92
N TYR A 315 -21.59 1.95 -17.60
CA TYR A 315 -22.34 2.93 -18.38
C TYR A 315 -22.35 4.30 -17.69
N GLY A 316 -22.44 5.37 -18.49
CA GLY A 316 -22.55 6.75 -17.99
C GLY A 316 -23.62 6.95 -16.91
N PRO A 317 -24.87 6.49 -17.14
CA PRO A 317 -25.93 6.51 -16.14
C PRO A 317 -25.56 5.90 -14.78
N GLU A 318 -24.73 4.84 -14.74
CA GLU A 318 -24.29 4.20 -13.49
C GLU A 318 -23.39 5.13 -12.68
N PHE A 319 -22.50 5.87 -13.36
CA PHE A 319 -21.67 6.89 -12.73
C PHE A 319 -22.51 8.03 -12.14
N PHE A 320 -23.49 8.55 -12.88
CA PHE A 320 -24.35 9.63 -12.39
C PHE A 320 -25.28 9.18 -11.25
N ALA A 321 -25.78 7.94 -11.29
CA ALA A 321 -26.52 7.34 -10.19
C ALA A 321 -25.65 7.17 -8.93
N PHE A 322 -24.38 6.77 -9.11
CA PHE A 322 -23.40 6.74 -8.02
C PHE A 322 -23.24 8.13 -7.38
N LEU A 323 -23.09 9.19 -8.17
CA LEU A 323 -23.00 10.56 -7.65
C LEU A 323 -24.25 10.94 -6.86
N GLN A 324 -25.45 10.65 -7.39
CA GLN A 324 -26.71 10.92 -6.69
C GLN A 324 -26.77 10.24 -5.31
N SER A 325 -26.26 9.02 -5.20
CA SER A 325 -26.29 8.26 -3.93
C SER A 325 -25.26 8.73 -2.90
N ASN A 326 -24.21 9.45 -3.32
CA ASN A 326 -23.08 9.84 -2.45
C ASN A 326 -22.98 11.35 -2.20
N ILE A 327 -23.73 12.16 -2.94
CA ILE A 327 -23.72 13.62 -2.81
C ILE A 327 -25.12 14.08 -2.40
N SER A 328 -25.21 14.98 -1.43
CA SER A 328 -26.50 15.46 -0.91
C SER A 328 -27.28 16.27 -1.95
N GLU A 329 -28.53 15.88 -2.21
CA GLU A 329 -29.47 16.69 -2.98
C GLU A 329 -29.70 18.05 -2.31
N GLN A 330 -29.99 19.06 -3.12
CA GLN A 330 -30.24 20.44 -2.72
C GLN A 330 -31.66 20.85 -3.10
N ASP A 331 -32.25 21.76 -2.32
CA ASP A 331 -33.44 22.50 -2.76
C ASP A 331 -32.99 23.57 -3.76
N LEU A 332 -33.31 23.39 -5.05
CA LEU A 332 -32.88 24.32 -6.10
C LEU A 332 -33.45 25.73 -5.95
N SER A 333 -34.50 25.92 -5.15
CA SER A 333 -35.05 27.25 -4.85
C SER A 333 -34.26 27.99 -3.78
N GLN A 334 -33.66 27.27 -2.83
CA GLN A 334 -32.85 27.78 -1.73
C GLN A 334 -31.71 26.79 -1.41
N PRO A 335 -30.72 26.65 -2.31
CA PRO A 335 -29.67 25.65 -2.12
C PRO A 335 -28.77 26.03 -0.96
N GLU A 336 -28.24 25.04 -0.24
CA GLU A 336 -27.19 25.28 0.76
C GLU A 336 -25.83 25.46 0.08
N PHE A 337 -25.60 24.68 -0.99
CA PHE A 337 -24.35 24.66 -1.74
C PHE A 337 -24.56 24.78 -3.25
N TYR A 338 -23.64 25.51 -3.88
CA TYR A 338 -23.41 25.51 -5.32
C TYR A 338 -22.17 24.67 -5.63
N ARG A 339 -22.26 23.79 -6.65
CA ARG A 339 -21.20 22.83 -6.95
C ARG A 339 -20.56 23.07 -8.31
N TYR A 340 -19.25 22.90 -8.37
CA TYR A 340 -18.47 23.12 -9.60
C TYR A 340 -17.59 21.90 -9.83
N PRO A 341 -17.60 21.28 -11.02
CA PRO A 341 -16.60 20.27 -11.36
C PRO A 341 -15.20 20.89 -11.30
N LEU A 342 -14.24 20.14 -10.75
CA LEU A 342 -12.87 20.62 -10.65
C LEU A 342 -12.27 20.82 -12.06
N TYR A 343 -11.39 21.82 -12.19
CA TYR A 343 -10.65 22.12 -13.42
C TYR A 343 -11.54 22.23 -14.68
N SER A 344 -12.56 23.07 -14.58
CA SER A 344 -13.43 23.44 -15.70
C SER A 344 -12.73 24.44 -16.63
N PHE A 345 -12.70 24.19 -17.94
CA PHE A 345 -11.98 25.02 -18.90
C PHE A 345 -12.60 25.00 -20.31
N PHE A 346 -12.18 25.94 -21.17
CA PHE A 346 -12.54 25.95 -22.58
C PHE A 346 -11.49 25.27 -23.44
N GLN A 347 -11.93 24.40 -24.33
CA GLN A 347 -11.10 23.86 -25.38
C GLN A 347 -11.53 24.40 -26.73
N ASN A 348 -10.58 24.84 -27.55
CA ASN A 348 -10.81 25.07 -28.98
C ASN A 348 -10.82 23.74 -29.74
N ASN A 349 -11.26 23.75 -31.00
CA ASN A 349 -11.18 22.58 -31.86
C ASN A 349 -9.72 22.12 -32.02
N ASN A 350 -9.40 20.91 -31.55
CA ASN A 350 -8.09 20.27 -31.67
C ASN A 350 -8.27 18.76 -31.87
N ASP A 351 -7.55 18.15 -32.82
CA ASP A 351 -7.36 16.69 -32.95
C ASP A 351 -8.60 15.79 -32.72
N GLY A 352 -9.73 16.16 -33.34
CA GLY A 352 -10.99 15.39 -33.26
C GLY A 352 -11.81 15.65 -32.00
N VAL A 353 -11.44 16.66 -31.20
CA VAL A 353 -12.22 17.21 -30.09
C VAL A 353 -12.91 18.49 -30.56
N VAL A 354 -14.22 18.56 -30.35
CA VAL A 354 -15.04 19.74 -30.66
C VAL A 354 -14.83 20.81 -29.60
N ALA A 355 -14.83 22.08 -30.00
CA ALA A 355 -14.72 23.21 -29.10
C ALA A 355 -15.87 23.23 -28.08
N GLY A 356 -15.59 23.61 -26.84
CA GLY A 356 -16.60 23.67 -25.78
C GLY A 356 -16.00 23.65 -24.38
N ILE A 357 -16.88 23.52 -23.38
CA ILE A 357 -16.51 23.44 -21.97
C ILE A 357 -16.18 21.98 -21.62
N TYR A 358 -15.08 21.77 -20.95
CA TYR A 358 -14.67 20.46 -20.45
C TYR A 358 -14.28 20.55 -18.98
N HIS A 359 -14.38 19.41 -18.28
CA HIS A 359 -14.05 19.29 -16.87
C HIS A 359 -13.03 18.18 -16.66
N ARG A 360 -11.89 18.50 -16.05
CA ARG A 360 -10.85 17.53 -15.66
C ARG A 360 -11.06 17.12 -14.21
N CYS A 361 -12.16 16.45 -13.94
CA CYS A 361 -12.70 16.27 -12.59
C CYS A 361 -12.74 14.80 -12.14
N VAL A 362 -12.11 13.88 -12.88
CA VAL A 362 -12.10 12.45 -12.54
C VAL A 362 -10.68 11.97 -12.42
N ASP A 363 -10.35 11.26 -11.35
CA ASP A 363 -9.10 10.52 -11.23
C ASP A 363 -9.40 9.02 -11.38
N LEU A 364 -8.47 8.28 -11.98
CA LEU A 364 -8.52 6.82 -12.09
C LEU A 364 -7.34 6.23 -11.32
N ASN A 365 -7.66 5.47 -10.27
CA ASN A 365 -6.68 4.78 -9.45
C ASN A 365 -6.78 3.27 -9.71
N ILE A 366 -5.66 2.67 -10.08
CA ILE A 366 -5.54 1.23 -10.33
C ILE A 366 -4.42 0.70 -9.45
N THR A 367 -4.69 -0.40 -8.74
CA THR A 367 -3.68 -1.13 -7.98
C THR A 367 -3.70 -2.59 -8.38
N ALA A 368 -2.58 -3.07 -8.90
CA ALA A 368 -2.35 -4.49 -9.13
C ALA A 368 -1.53 -5.07 -7.98
N VAL A 369 -1.90 -6.23 -7.47
CA VAL A 369 -1.22 -6.89 -6.34
C VAL A 369 -0.81 -8.30 -6.68
N ASN A 370 0.32 -8.78 -6.12
CA ASN A 370 0.75 -10.16 -6.32
C ASN A 370 -0.03 -11.15 -5.45
N SER A 371 0.32 -12.44 -5.58
CA SER A 371 -0.40 -13.55 -4.91
C SER A 371 -0.32 -13.47 -3.39
N GLU A 372 0.83 -13.06 -2.85
CA GLU A 372 1.08 -12.90 -1.43
C GLU A 372 0.20 -11.82 -0.84
N LEU A 373 0.17 -10.62 -1.46
CA LEU A 373 -0.67 -9.53 -1.00
C LEU A 373 -2.15 -9.84 -1.18
N TYR A 374 -2.54 -10.49 -2.29
CA TYR A 374 -3.92 -10.97 -2.47
C TYR A 374 -4.34 -11.94 -1.35
N THR A 375 -3.47 -12.86 -0.96
CA THR A 375 -3.75 -13.83 0.11
C THR A 375 -3.86 -13.13 1.46
N TYR A 376 -2.97 -12.17 1.75
CA TYR A 376 -3.04 -11.34 2.95
C TYR A 376 -4.35 -10.53 3.01
N LEU A 377 -4.74 -9.87 1.92
CA LEU A 377 -6.00 -9.10 1.86
C LEU A 377 -7.23 -10.02 2.02
N SER A 378 -7.21 -11.20 1.40
CA SER A 378 -8.30 -12.18 1.50
C SER A 378 -8.45 -12.74 2.92
N ALA A 379 -7.33 -13.00 3.61
CA ALA A 379 -7.33 -13.45 5.00
C ALA A 379 -7.84 -12.36 5.96
N ASN A 380 -7.59 -11.09 5.64
CA ASN A 380 -7.96 -9.94 6.46
C ASN A 380 -9.30 -9.28 6.07
N GLY A 381 -9.94 -9.68 4.98
CA GLY A 381 -11.22 -9.14 4.53
C GLY A 381 -12.39 -9.38 5.51
N PRO A 382 -13.51 -8.65 5.39
CA PRO A 382 -14.67 -8.83 6.28
C PRO A 382 -15.23 -10.25 6.19
N ASN A 383 -15.37 -10.95 7.33
CA ASN A 383 -15.98 -12.28 7.38
C ASN A 383 -17.23 -12.21 8.26
N TYR A 384 -18.38 -12.59 7.71
CA TYR A 384 -19.67 -12.61 8.40
C TYR A 384 -19.96 -13.97 9.09
N GLY A 385 -18.93 -14.81 9.27
CA GLY A 385 -19.02 -16.14 9.89
C GLY A 385 -18.72 -16.13 11.40
N PHE A 386 -19.29 -17.09 12.13
CA PHE A 386 -19.18 -17.21 13.60
C PHE A 386 -17.80 -17.60 14.14
N ASN A 387 -16.84 -18.00 13.29
CA ASN A 387 -15.47 -18.31 13.72
C ASN A 387 -14.62 -17.04 13.79
N GLN A 388 -14.16 -16.70 15.00
CA GLN A 388 -13.51 -15.42 15.33
C GLN A 388 -11.98 -15.46 15.35
N GLU A 389 -11.35 -16.63 15.21
CA GLU A 389 -9.90 -16.70 15.05
C GLU A 389 -9.53 -16.81 13.56
N ARG A 390 -8.84 -15.79 13.06
CA ARG A 390 -8.24 -15.79 11.73
C ARG A 390 -6.79 -16.27 11.85
N PRO A 391 -6.33 -17.16 10.96
CA PRO A 391 -4.90 -17.34 10.77
C PRO A 391 -4.32 -16.02 10.28
N GLU A 392 -3.31 -15.50 10.97
CA GLU A 392 -2.50 -14.39 10.44
C GLU A 392 -1.69 -14.92 9.25
N TYR A 393 -1.79 -14.25 8.09
CA TYR A 393 -0.97 -14.60 6.95
C TYR A 393 0.47 -14.15 7.20
N ASN A 394 1.38 -15.11 7.25
CA ASN A 394 2.81 -14.90 7.40
C ASN A 394 3.55 -15.62 6.26
N ASN A 395 4.35 -14.88 5.49
CA ASN A 395 5.24 -15.45 4.49
C ASN A 395 6.73 -15.26 4.83
N ILE A 396 7.02 -14.91 6.08
CA ILE A 396 8.39 -14.78 6.60
C ILE A 396 8.85 -16.13 7.18
N THR A 397 10.01 -16.62 6.75
CA THR A 397 10.66 -17.80 7.33
C THR A 397 11.50 -17.37 8.53
N ASN A 398 11.40 -18.09 9.65
CA ASN A 398 12.06 -17.80 10.94
C ASN A 398 11.69 -16.43 11.56
N GLY A 399 10.56 -15.85 11.15
CA GLY A 399 10.06 -14.60 11.68
C GLY A 399 8.57 -14.46 11.42
N ILE A 400 8.04 -13.26 11.69
CA ILE A 400 6.64 -12.92 11.43
C ILE A 400 6.54 -11.66 10.58
N GLY A 401 5.44 -11.53 9.84
CA GLY A 401 5.12 -10.31 9.09
C GLY A 401 4.69 -10.62 7.67
N HIS A 402 4.92 -9.66 6.78
CA HIS A 402 4.43 -9.76 5.41
C HIS A 402 5.32 -9.03 4.42
N VAL A 403 5.78 -9.75 3.42
CA VAL A 403 6.51 -9.19 2.28
C VAL A 403 5.75 -9.49 1.01
N SER A 404 5.49 -8.48 0.20
CA SER A 404 4.74 -8.65 -1.04
C SER A 404 5.10 -7.59 -2.06
N ALA A 405 4.41 -7.61 -3.20
CA ALA A 405 4.55 -6.59 -4.22
C ALA A 405 3.21 -6.11 -4.78
N ARG A 406 3.22 -4.88 -5.29
CA ARG A 406 2.13 -4.24 -6.01
C ARG A 406 2.67 -3.38 -7.16
N SER A 407 1.74 -2.83 -7.92
CA SER A 407 1.98 -1.76 -8.89
C SER A 407 0.79 -0.81 -8.81
N ILE A 408 1.07 0.49 -8.79
CA ILE A 408 0.06 1.54 -8.71
C ILE A 408 0.14 2.43 -9.94
N LEU A 409 -1.03 2.71 -10.52
CA LEU A 409 -1.24 3.70 -11.56
C LEU A 409 -2.28 4.70 -11.08
N ASN A 410 -1.94 5.99 -11.10
CA ASN A 410 -2.83 7.09 -10.74
C ASN A 410 -2.93 8.05 -11.91
N MET A 411 -4.01 7.97 -12.68
CA MET A 411 -4.29 8.95 -13.73
C MET A 411 -5.15 10.05 -13.16
N ASN A 412 -4.54 11.21 -12.92
CA ASN A 412 -5.25 12.35 -12.35
C ASN A 412 -5.90 13.20 -13.45
N ASN A 413 -6.96 13.93 -13.11
CA ASN A 413 -7.52 14.98 -13.96
C ASN A 413 -8.02 14.48 -15.33
N LEU A 414 -8.50 13.24 -15.40
CA LEU A 414 -9.21 12.72 -16.57
C LEU A 414 -10.40 13.62 -16.90
N ARG A 415 -10.48 13.93 -18.18
CA ARG A 415 -11.50 14.80 -18.72
C ARG A 415 -12.78 14.03 -19.01
N ILE A 416 -13.92 14.61 -18.68
CA ILE A 416 -15.23 14.11 -19.14
C ILE A 416 -15.65 14.86 -20.41
N ASN A 417 -16.42 14.21 -21.29
CA ASN A 417 -16.94 14.86 -22.51
C ASN A 417 -18.02 15.90 -22.19
N GLN A 418 -18.35 16.77 -23.16
CA GLN A 418 -19.31 17.86 -22.98
C GLN A 418 -20.69 17.33 -22.53
N GLU A 419 -21.15 16.24 -23.17
CA GLU A 419 -22.43 15.60 -22.85
C GLU A 419 -22.47 15.07 -21.40
N ALA A 420 -21.32 14.77 -20.81
CA ALA A 420 -21.23 14.38 -19.41
C ALA A 420 -21.31 15.58 -18.46
N GLY A 421 -20.71 16.72 -18.81
CA GLY A 421 -20.85 17.96 -18.03
C GLY A 421 -22.30 18.45 -18.02
N ASP A 422 -22.93 18.36 -19.18
CA ASP A 422 -24.36 18.51 -19.41
C ASP A 422 -25.20 17.58 -18.51
N SER A 423 -24.94 16.27 -18.59
CA SER A 423 -25.60 15.29 -17.73
C SER A 423 -25.38 15.58 -16.25
N LEU A 424 -24.21 16.08 -15.85
CA LEU A 424 -23.93 16.44 -14.46
C LEU A 424 -24.81 17.61 -13.99
N ALA A 425 -25.00 18.65 -14.81
CA ALA A 425 -25.80 19.83 -14.47
C ALA A 425 -27.31 19.59 -14.54
N PHE A 426 -27.80 18.89 -15.57
CA PHE A 426 -29.25 18.77 -15.85
C PHE A 426 -29.78 17.33 -15.97
N GLY A 427 -28.90 16.33 -15.86
CA GLY A 427 -29.29 14.93 -15.97
C GLY A 427 -30.29 14.49 -14.89
N GLN A 428 -31.06 13.47 -15.22
CA GLN A 428 -32.14 12.97 -14.35
C GLN A 428 -31.69 12.57 -12.94
N TYR A 429 -30.43 12.13 -12.80
CA TYR A 429 -29.84 11.70 -11.54
C TYR A 429 -29.24 12.87 -10.75
N THR A 430 -28.62 13.83 -11.44
CA THR A 430 -27.71 14.81 -10.83
C THR A 430 -28.22 16.24 -10.82
N LYS A 431 -29.32 16.56 -11.51
CA LYS A 431 -29.91 17.92 -11.53
C LYS A 431 -30.16 18.52 -10.14
N LYS A 432 -30.51 17.67 -9.17
CA LYS A 432 -30.75 18.09 -7.78
C LYS A 432 -29.47 18.24 -6.95
N LEU A 433 -28.32 17.83 -7.48
CA LEU A 433 -27.03 18.03 -6.82
C LEU A 433 -26.50 19.45 -7.04
N ASN A 434 -27.19 20.28 -7.84
CA ASN A 434 -26.90 21.70 -8.04
C ASN A 434 -25.48 21.98 -8.56
N PHE A 435 -25.02 21.16 -9.52
CA PHE A 435 -23.81 21.46 -10.28
C PHE A 435 -24.08 22.59 -11.28
N GLY A 436 -23.09 23.46 -11.46
CA GLY A 436 -23.18 24.58 -12.39
C GLY A 436 -23.20 24.11 -13.84
N CYS A 437 -23.94 24.84 -14.67
CA CYS A 437 -23.87 24.77 -16.12
C CYS A 437 -23.04 25.94 -16.64
N TYR A 438 -22.33 25.70 -17.74
CA TYR A 438 -21.31 26.62 -18.24
C TYR A 438 -21.61 27.01 -19.67
N SER A 439 -21.47 28.29 -19.98
CA SER A 439 -21.60 28.80 -21.35
C SER A 439 -20.59 29.90 -21.70
N ASN A 440 -20.39 30.13 -23.00
CA ASN A 440 -19.70 31.30 -23.56
C ASN A 440 -18.23 31.54 -23.20
N LEU A 441 -17.43 30.49 -23.01
CA LEU A 441 -15.97 30.68 -23.04
C LEU A 441 -15.50 31.04 -24.47
N GLY A 442 -15.09 32.29 -24.70
CA GLY A 442 -14.38 32.67 -25.94
C GLY A 442 -14.91 33.91 -26.69
N THR A 443 -16.07 34.47 -26.35
CA THR A 443 -16.59 35.67 -27.05
C THR A 443 -16.83 36.88 -26.14
N SER A 444 -17.10 36.73 -24.83
CA SER A 444 -17.31 37.88 -23.92
C SER A 444 -17.13 37.60 -22.42
N GLY A 445 -16.89 36.36 -21.99
CA GLY A 445 -16.70 35.99 -20.58
C GLY A 445 -17.40 34.67 -20.24
N LEU A 446 -16.83 33.88 -19.33
CA LEU A 446 -17.49 32.69 -18.82
C LEU A 446 -18.82 33.08 -18.17
N THR A 447 -19.87 32.30 -18.41
CA THR A 447 -21.10 32.37 -17.63
C THR A 447 -21.29 31.04 -16.91
N VAL A 448 -21.58 31.11 -15.61
CA VAL A 448 -21.92 29.94 -14.80
C VAL A 448 -23.28 30.19 -14.17
N ASP A 449 -24.21 29.28 -14.43
CA ASP A 449 -25.57 29.31 -13.90
C ASP A 449 -25.85 28.03 -13.10
N PHE A 450 -26.97 28.01 -12.38
CA PHE A 450 -27.35 26.93 -11.45
C PHE A 450 -28.84 26.63 -11.46
N GLY A 451 -29.18 25.39 -11.15
CA GLY A 451 -30.56 24.94 -10.97
C GLY A 451 -31.42 25.27 -12.20
N TYR A 452 -32.54 25.97 -11.98
CA TYR A 452 -33.48 26.33 -13.04
C TYR A 452 -32.92 27.28 -14.10
N TYR A 453 -31.80 27.96 -13.82
CA TYR A 453 -31.18 28.91 -14.74
C TYR A 453 -30.26 28.24 -15.77
N CYS A 454 -30.13 26.91 -15.71
CA CYS A 454 -29.34 26.12 -16.65
C CYS A 454 -30.07 25.73 -17.94
N GLU A 455 -31.34 26.12 -18.10
CA GLU A 455 -32.17 25.81 -19.28
C GLU A 455 -32.05 26.82 -20.43
#